data_AF-A0A497P5W5-F1
#
_entry.id   AF-A0A497P5W5-F1
#
_cell.length_a   1.000
_cell.length_b   1.000
_cell.length_c   1.000
_cell.angle_alpha   90.00
_cell.angle_beta   90.00
_cell.angle_gamma   90.00
#
_symmetry.space_group_name_H-M   'P 1'
#
loop_
_entity.id
_entity.type
_entity.pdbx_description
1 polymer ?
#
loop_
_entity_poly.entity_id
_entity_poly.type
_entity_poly.pdbx_seq_one_letter_code
_entity_poly.pdbx_strand_id
1 'polypeptide(L)'
;MGVFDRVDVRRFLGEKRFTVLFSGGKDSLAALLWVLDNVEHDDWNILYVEVTGNTHPLCNQYVHQVCRQLGIQGKLKHVKREDLDFFEALRKWGTPIIGKYRWCLYQFKLKLVEKHAYGVQVLGIRKEDSPRRRNIGFINVSRLTKTVCVQPVFDWTRNQVVKYIREHGLDINPCYRIYGHSGNCMFCPYHDKKAIILTMQDPYWRSKILGNLYARGRISRETMEKWVKLSKQTVLEVVK
;
A
#
# COMPACT_ATOMS: atom_id res chain seq x y z
N MET A 1 -6.07 -10.12 25.07
CA MET A 1 -4.77 -9.47 25.32
C MET A 1 -3.70 -10.51 25.13
N GLY A 2 -2.89 -10.35 24.10
CA GLY A 2 -1.85 -11.31 23.73
C GLY A 2 -0.51 -10.90 24.33
N VAL A 3 0.41 -11.86 24.42
CA VAL A 3 1.77 -11.77 24.99
C VAL A 3 2.62 -10.59 24.46
N PHE A 4 2.15 -9.87 23.42
CA PHE A 4 2.90 -8.83 22.72
C PHE A 4 2.48 -7.37 23.02
N ASP A 5 1.51 -7.13 23.93
CA ASP A 5 1.07 -5.76 24.29
C ASP A 5 2.12 -4.96 25.09
N ARG A 6 3.27 -5.57 25.42
CA ARG A 6 4.42 -4.94 26.09
C ARG A 6 5.76 -5.14 25.37
N VAL A 7 5.77 -5.52 24.08
CA VAL A 7 7.04 -5.61 23.36
C VAL A 7 7.44 -4.23 22.89
N ASP A 8 8.59 -3.78 23.39
CA ASP A 8 9.27 -2.62 22.85
C ASP A 8 9.65 -2.91 21.38
N VAL A 9 8.89 -2.32 20.45
CA VAL A 9 9.10 -2.43 19.01
C VAL A 9 10.52 -2.03 18.63
N ARG A 10 11.09 -1.03 19.32
CA ARG A 10 12.44 -0.54 19.07
C ARG A 10 13.45 -1.63 19.42
N ARG A 11 13.36 -2.20 20.62
CA ARG A 11 14.21 -3.32 21.04
C ARG A 11 14.09 -4.52 20.10
N PHE A 12 12.85 -4.90 19.74
CA PHE A 12 12.63 -6.05 18.86
C PHE A 12 13.30 -5.85 17.48
N LEU A 13 13.15 -4.67 16.88
CA LEU A 13 13.78 -4.38 15.59
C LEU A 13 15.30 -4.23 15.71
N GLY A 14 15.81 -3.66 16.82
CA GLY A 14 17.24 -3.47 17.05
C GLY A 14 18.07 -4.75 17.11
N GLU A 15 17.43 -5.91 17.33
CA GLU A 15 18.08 -7.22 17.41
C GLU A 15 17.84 -8.08 16.14
N LYS A 16 17.20 -7.55 15.09
CA LYS A 16 16.72 -8.35 13.95
C LYS A 16 17.08 -7.72 12.61
N ARG A 17 17.35 -8.58 11.63
CA ARG A 17 17.33 -8.22 10.22
C ARG A 17 15.90 -8.11 9.70
N PHE A 18 15.52 -7.00 9.07
CA PHE A 18 14.13 -6.79 8.63
C PHE A 18 14.00 -5.99 7.32
N THR A 19 12.81 -6.06 6.73
CA THR A 19 12.46 -5.32 5.52
C THR A 19 11.33 -4.34 5.81
N VAL A 20 11.49 -3.08 5.45
CA VAL A 20 10.41 -2.08 5.48
C VAL A 20 9.61 -2.15 4.18
N LEU A 21 8.31 -2.44 4.25
CA LEU A 21 7.44 -2.44 3.08
C LEU A 21 6.92 -1.02 2.80
N PHE A 22 7.69 -0.25 2.03
CA PHE A 22 7.34 1.12 1.65
C PHE A 22 6.56 1.15 0.33
N SER A 23 5.26 1.43 0.38
CA SER A 23 4.36 1.37 -0.78
C SER A 23 4.15 2.71 -1.52
N GLY A 24 4.78 3.79 -1.03
CA GLY A 24 4.46 5.17 -1.42
C GLY A 24 3.22 5.74 -0.72
N GLY A 25 2.57 5.00 0.19
CA GLY A 25 1.48 5.50 1.03
C GLY A 25 1.99 6.25 2.26
N LYS A 26 1.18 7.17 2.79
CA LYS A 26 1.53 7.99 3.97
C LYS A 26 1.87 7.13 5.19
N ASP A 27 1.10 6.08 5.45
CA ASP A 27 1.30 5.25 6.65
C ASP A 27 2.57 4.39 6.53
N SER A 28 2.87 3.90 5.32
CA SER A 28 4.14 3.20 5.06
C SER A 28 5.36 4.13 5.06
N LEU A 29 5.18 5.41 4.73
CA LEU A 29 6.24 6.42 4.89
C LEU A 29 6.49 6.69 6.37
N ALA A 30 5.45 6.92 7.17
CA ALA A 30 5.62 7.13 8.61
C ALA A 30 6.29 5.94 9.30
N ALA A 31 5.99 4.70 8.89
CA ALA A 31 6.69 3.52 9.41
C ALA A 31 8.17 3.49 9.01
N LEU A 32 8.53 3.95 7.80
CA LEU A 32 9.92 4.08 7.36
C LEU A 32 10.67 5.14 8.17
N LEU A 33 10.07 6.32 8.35
CA LEU A 33 10.65 7.39 9.16
C LEU A 33 10.82 6.96 10.62
N TRP A 34 9.85 6.25 11.17
CA TRP A 34 9.95 5.70 12.51
C TRP A 34 11.15 4.77 12.66
N VAL A 35 11.41 3.91 11.66
CA VAL A 35 12.60 3.03 11.66
C VAL A 35 13.89 3.86 11.66
N LEU A 36 13.97 4.92 10.84
CA LEU A 36 15.16 5.79 10.79
C LEU A 36 15.44 6.47 12.13
N ASP A 37 14.40 6.90 12.83
CA ASP A 37 14.55 7.62 14.10
C ASP A 37 14.89 6.70 15.29
N ASN A 38 14.54 5.41 15.21
CA ASN A 38 14.53 4.53 16.38
C ASN A 38 15.46 3.33 16.29
N VAL A 39 15.88 2.92 15.08
CA VAL A 39 16.70 1.72 14.88
C VAL A 39 18.15 2.11 14.56
N GLU A 40 19.08 1.70 15.41
CA GLU A 40 20.49 2.16 15.40
C GLU A 40 21.45 1.27 14.59
N HIS A 41 20.93 0.30 13.82
CA HIS A 41 21.75 -0.56 12.96
C HIS A 41 21.29 -0.52 11.51
N ASP A 42 22.19 -0.92 10.61
CA ASP A 42 21.98 -0.82 9.16
C ASP A 42 21.51 -2.10 8.46
N ASP A 43 21.40 -3.22 9.18
CA ASP A 43 20.98 -4.52 8.64
C ASP A 43 19.46 -4.60 8.37
N TRP A 44 18.99 -3.75 7.46
CA TRP A 44 17.63 -3.74 6.96
C TRP A 44 17.59 -3.15 5.55
N ASN A 45 16.52 -3.43 4.83
CA ASN A 45 16.28 -2.87 3.50
C ASN A 45 14.85 -2.36 3.34
N ILE A 46 14.60 -1.68 2.24
CA ILE A 46 13.27 -1.20 1.85
C ILE A 46 12.83 -2.02 0.65
N LEU A 47 11.62 -2.57 0.70
CA LEU A 47 11.02 -3.24 -0.45
C LEU A 47 9.82 -2.42 -0.95
N TYR A 48 9.96 -1.88 -2.16
CA TYR A 48 8.87 -1.27 -2.89
C TYR A 48 8.40 -2.23 -3.99
N VAL A 49 7.11 -2.57 -3.94
CA VAL A 49 6.47 -3.42 -4.95
C VAL A 49 5.60 -2.58 -5.85
N GLU A 50 6.01 -2.46 -7.11
CA GLU A 50 5.22 -1.93 -8.22
C GLU A 50 4.30 -3.02 -8.77
N VAL A 51 3.02 -2.70 -8.90
CA VAL A 51 2.02 -3.55 -9.53
C VAL A 51 2.01 -3.22 -11.02
N THR A 52 2.76 -4.00 -11.80
CA THR A 52 2.90 -3.83 -13.26
C THR A 52 1.55 -3.57 -13.92
N GLY A 53 1.48 -2.46 -14.65
CA GLY A 53 0.26 -1.99 -15.33
C GLY A 53 -0.68 -1.13 -14.50
N ASN A 54 -0.70 -1.27 -13.17
CA ASN A 54 -1.69 -0.68 -12.28
C ASN A 54 -1.14 0.34 -11.26
N THR A 55 0.17 0.40 -11.06
CA THR A 55 0.81 1.46 -10.28
C THR A 55 0.98 2.72 -11.12
N HIS A 56 0.68 3.87 -10.52
CA HIS A 56 0.86 5.17 -11.14
C HIS A 56 2.35 5.53 -11.25
N PRO A 57 2.86 6.03 -12.38
CA PRO A 57 4.25 6.48 -12.51
C PRO A 57 4.67 7.51 -11.46
N LEU A 58 3.79 8.47 -11.11
CA LEU A 58 4.02 9.41 -10.01
C LEU A 58 4.26 8.73 -8.65
N CYS A 59 3.66 7.57 -8.38
CA CYS A 59 3.93 6.81 -7.16
C CYS A 59 5.35 6.24 -7.17
N ASN A 60 5.79 5.68 -8.31
CA ASN A 60 7.16 5.21 -8.49
C ASN A 60 8.15 6.37 -8.26
N GLN A 61 7.93 7.50 -8.95
CA GLN A 61 8.77 8.69 -8.82
C GLN A 61 8.84 9.20 -7.37
N TYR A 62 7.70 9.27 -6.69
CA TYR A 62 7.61 9.69 -5.29
C TYR A 62 8.44 8.80 -4.36
N VAL A 63 8.32 7.46 -4.48
CA VAL A 63 9.08 6.53 -3.63
C VAL A 63 10.59 6.72 -3.81
N HIS A 64 11.03 6.80 -5.06
CA HIS A 64 12.44 7.04 -5.38
C HIS A 64 12.94 8.40 -4.89
N GLN A 65 12.12 9.45 -5.01
CA GLN A 65 12.45 10.78 -4.52
C GLN A 65 12.59 10.82 -3.00
N VAL A 66 11.65 10.23 -2.27
CA VAL A 66 11.71 10.15 -0.81
C VAL A 66 12.98 9.42 -0.37
N CYS A 67 13.29 8.26 -0.96
CA CYS A 67 14.51 7.53 -0.61
C CYS A 67 15.79 8.32 -0.91
N ARG A 68 15.82 9.13 -1.98
CA ARG A 68 16.95 10.03 -2.26
C ARG A 68 17.04 11.19 -1.27
N GLN A 69 15.93 11.85 -0.94
CA GLN A 69 15.89 12.95 0.01
C GLN A 69 16.33 12.52 1.41
N LEU A 70 16.03 11.29 1.80
CA LEU A 70 16.45 10.68 3.06
C LEU A 70 17.87 10.08 3.01
N GLY A 71 18.56 10.09 1.87
CA GLY A 71 19.90 9.50 1.72
C GLY A 71 19.94 7.97 1.82
N ILE A 72 18.82 7.28 1.63
CA ILE A 72 18.66 5.82 1.81
C ILE A 72 18.38 5.07 0.50
N GLN A 73 18.67 5.66 -0.66
CA GLN A 73 18.48 5.03 -1.97
C GLN A 73 19.20 3.68 -2.09
N GLY A 74 20.35 3.50 -1.41
CA GLY A 74 21.08 2.23 -1.39
C GLY A 74 20.34 1.09 -0.69
N LYS A 75 19.35 1.39 0.17
CA LYS A 75 18.50 0.40 0.84
C LYS A 75 17.27 0.02 0.00
N LEU A 76 16.94 0.78 -1.05
CA LEU A 76 15.72 0.59 -1.83
C LEU A 76 15.83 -0.56 -2.84
N LYS A 77 15.01 -1.58 -2.65
CA LYS A 77 14.72 -2.63 -3.63
C LYS A 77 13.38 -2.33 -4.31
N HIS A 78 13.43 -1.84 -5.53
CA HIS A 78 12.24 -1.69 -6.37
C HIS A 78 12.04 -2.97 -7.19
N VAL A 79 10.91 -3.65 -6.96
CA VAL A 79 10.58 -4.91 -7.65
C VAL A 79 9.19 -4.84 -8.29
N LYS A 80 9.04 -5.53 -9.40
CA LYS A 80 7.77 -5.72 -10.11
C LYS A 80 7.77 -7.07 -10.82
N ARG A 81 6.62 -7.43 -11.40
CA ARG A 81 6.54 -8.60 -12.28
C ARG A 81 6.75 -8.19 -13.73
N GLU A 82 7.60 -8.92 -14.44
CA GLU A 82 7.80 -8.71 -15.88
C GLU A 82 6.97 -9.69 -16.73
N ASP A 83 6.43 -10.74 -16.11
CA ASP A 83 5.77 -11.87 -16.77
C ASP A 83 4.22 -11.81 -16.71
N LEU A 84 3.65 -10.76 -16.12
CA LEU A 84 2.19 -10.54 -16.12
C LEU A 84 1.85 -9.08 -15.83
N ASP A 85 0.98 -8.50 -16.67
CA ASP A 85 0.35 -7.22 -16.41
C ASP A 85 -0.95 -7.37 -15.60
N PHE A 86 -1.24 -6.40 -14.73
CA PHE A 86 -2.45 -6.39 -13.91
C PHE A 86 -3.74 -6.44 -14.72
N PHE A 87 -3.83 -5.72 -15.84
CA PHE A 87 -5.04 -5.64 -16.65
C PHE A 87 -5.22 -6.87 -17.55
N GLU A 88 -4.13 -7.54 -17.94
CA GLU A 88 -4.20 -8.89 -18.51
C GLU A 88 -4.77 -9.89 -17.51
N ALA A 89 -4.27 -9.86 -16.27
CA ALA A 89 -4.77 -10.68 -15.18
C ALA A 89 -6.26 -10.39 -14.88
N LEU A 90 -6.67 -9.11 -14.94
CA LEU A 90 -8.05 -8.69 -14.76
C LEU A 90 -8.98 -9.29 -15.81
N ARG A 91 -8.58 -9.29 -17.10
CA ARG A 91 -9.34 -9.94 -18.17
C ARG A 91 -9.38 -11.46 -18.02
N LYS A 92 -8.29 -12.08 -17.57
CA LYS A 92 -8.18 -13.54 -17.41
C LYS A 92 -8.95 -14.08 -16.21
N TRP A 93 -8.91 -13.39 -15.08
CA TRP A 93 -9.42 -13.89 -13.79
C TRP A 93 -10.64 -13.14 -13.27
N GLY A 94 -10.99 -12.01 -13.88
CA GLY A 94 -12.07 -11.14 -13.46
C GLY A 94 -11.69 -10.23 -12.29
N THR A 95 -12.58 -9.29 -11.99
CA THR A 95 -12.43 -8.30 -10.93
C THR A 95 -12.19 -8.98 -9.57
N PRO A 96 -11.11 -8.65 -8.84
CA PRO A 96 -10.78 -9.29 -7.56
C PRO A 96 -11.89 -9.10 -6.53
N ILE A 97 -12.13 -10.13 -5.73
CA ILE A 97 -13.18 -10.13 -4.70
C ILE A 97 -12.57 -9.80 -3.35
N ILE A 98 -13.12 -8.77 -2.70
CA ILE A 98 -12.76 -8.34 -1.35
C ILE A 98 -12.76 -9.53 -0.38
N GLY A 99 -11.63 -9.76 0.29
CA GLY A 99 -11.48 -10.76 1.34
C GLY A 99 -11.56 -12.23 0.92
N LYS A 100 -11.93 -12.55 -0.33
CA LYS A 100 -12.09 -13.94 -0.81
C LYS A 100 -11.08 -14.25 -1.92
N TYR A 101 -11.27 -13.65 -3.09
CA TYR A 101 -10.46 -13.92 -4.27
C TYR A 101 -9.59 -12.71 -4.64
N ARG A 102 -8.54 -12.50 -3.84
CA ARG A 102 -7.61 -11.37 -3.97
C ARG A 102 -6.39 -11.75 -4.80
N TRP A 103 -6.58 -12.25 -6.01
CA TRP A 103 -5.47 -12.67 -6.89
C TRP A 103 -4.43 -11.55 -7.07
N CYS A 104 -4.86 -10.28 -7.05
CA CYS A 104 -3.95 -9.13 -7.13
C CYS A 104 -2.95 -9.08 -5.96
N LEU A 105 -3.38 -9.38 -4.73
CA LEU A 105 -2.49 -9.45 -3.58
C LEU A 105 -1.52 -10.63 -3.73
N TYR A 106 -2.03 -11.82 -4.02
CA TYR A 106 -1.21 -13.04 -4.09
C TYR A 106 -0.19 -12.97 -5.22
N GLN A 107 -0.61 -12.58 -6.41
CA GLN A 107 0.20 -12.64 -7.63
C GLN A 107 1.17 -11.47 -7.76
N PHE A 108 0.78 -10.27 -7.34
CA PHE A 108 1.60 -9.07 -7.55
C PHE A 108 2.30 -8.57 -6.29
N LYS A 109 1.91 -9.01 -5.09
CA LYS A 109 2.56 -8.57 -3.85
C LYS A 109 3.20 -9.73 -3.10
N LEU A 110 2.43 -10.73 -2.68
CA LEU A 110 2.96 -11.76 -1.79
C LEU A 110 4.09 -12.58 -2.41
N LYS A 111 3.98 -12.99 -3.67
CA LYS A 111 5.08 -13.67 -4.39
C LYS A 111 6.38 -12.87 -4.41
N LEU A 112 6.31 -11.56 -4.59
CA LEU A 112 7.50 -10.70 -4.62
C LEU A 112 8.03 -10.43 -3.21
N VAL A 113 7.14 -10.24 -2.24
CA VAL A 113 7.53 -10.10 -0.83
C VAL A 113 8.23 -11.36 -0.32
N GLU A 114 7.68 -12.55 -0.59
CA GLU A 114 8.28 -13.83 -0.20
C GLU A 114 9.66 -14.04 -0.82
N LYS A 115 9.85 -13.60 -2.07
CA LYS A 115 11.14 -13.72 -2.77
C LYS A 115 12.20 -12.72 -2.29
N HIS A 116 11.79 -11.51 -1.88
CA HIS A 116 12.73 -10.38 -1.73
C HIS A 116 12.83 -9.78 -0.31
N ALA A 117 11.83 -10.02 0.55
CA ALA A 117 11.82 -9.50 1.92
C ALA A 117 12.42 -10.51 2.91
N TYR A 118 12.92 -10.01 4.03
CA TYR A 118 13.29 -10.88 5.16
C TYR A 118 12.04 -11.38 5.91
N GLY A 119 12.27 -12.33 6.83
CA GLY A 119 11.22 -12.94 7.64
C GLY A 119 10.54 -11.96 8.62
N VAL A 120 11.22 -10.87 8.97
CA VAL A 120 10.66 -9.74 9.74
C VAL A 120 10.36 -8.58 8.80
N GLN A 121 9.14 -8.06 8.87
CA GLN A 121 8.60 -7.06 7.93
C GLN A 121 7.94 -5.90 8.69
N VAL A 122 8.41 -4.69 8.44
CA VAL A 122 7.83 -3.46 9.01
C VAL A 122 6.74 -2.93 8.08
N LEU A 123 5.55 -2.70 8.62
CA LEU A 123 4.35 -2.29 7.89
C LEU A 123 3.74 -1.02 8.51
N GLY A 124 3.19 -0.15 7.66
CA GLY A 124 2.41 1.02 8.08
C GLY A 124 0.93 0.71 8.33
N ILE A 125 0.60 -0.38 9.03
CA ILE A 125 -0.81 -0.70 9.35
C ILE A 125 -1.22 0.01 10.63
N ARG A 126 -2.42 0.60 10.66
CA ARG A 126 -2.99 1.23 11.85
C ARG A 126 -4.31 0.59 12.26
N LYS A 127 -4.61 0.66 13.56
CA LYS A 127 -5.85 0.15 14.17
C LYS A 127 -7.10 0.80 13.57
N GLU A 128 -7.02 2.08 13.21
CA GLU A 128 -8.13 2.88 12.67
C GLU A 128 -8.43 2.60 11.19
N ASP A 129 -7.54 1.91 10.48
CA ASP A 129 -7.71 1.70 9.04
C ASP A 129 -8.88 0.76 8.71
N SER A 130 -9.23 -0.16 9.63
CA SER A 130 -10.43 -0.99 9.52
C SER A 130 -10.75 -1.71 10.84
N PRO A 131 -12.01 -2.11 11.09
CA PRO A 131 -12.36 -2.93 12.25
C PRO A 131 -11.52 -4.22 12.37
N ARG A 132 -11.16 -4.83 11.23
CA ARG A 132 -10.34 -6.05 11.18
C ARG A 132 -8.90 -5.84 11.66
N ARG A 133 -8.41 -4.61 11.63
CA ARG A 133 -7.04 -4.25 12.03
C ARG A 133 -6.95 -3.88 13.51
N ARG A 134 -8.07 -3.69 14.22
CA ARG A 134 -8.07 -3.25 15.62
C ARG A 134 -7.30 -4.17 16.56
N ASN A 135 -7.27 -5.47 16.26
CA ASN A 135 -6.76 -6.50 17.18
C ASN A 135 -5.50 -7.22 16.66
N ILE A 136 -4.80 -6.66 15.66
CA ILE A 136 -3.58 -7.32 15.15
C ILE A 136 -2.38 -7.14 16.09
N GLY A 137 -2.30 -6.04 16.85
CA GLY A 137 -1.18 -5.71 17.72
C GLY A 137 -0.04 -4.98 17.00
N PHE A 138 1.00 -4.58 17.75
CA PHE A 138 2.22 -3.95 17.22
C PHE A 138 3.20 -4.93 16.59
N ILE A 139 3.14 -6.19 17.02
CA ILE A 139 3.92 -7.30 16.45
C ILE A 139 2.97 -8.47 16.33
N ASN A 140 2.89 -9.05 15.12
CA ASN A 140 2.05 -10.21 14.87
C ASN A 140 2.69 -11.14 13.84
N VAL A 141 2.32 -12.42 13.87
CA VAL A 141 2.66 -13.34 12.79
C VAL A 141 1.56 -13.29 11.73
N SER A 142 1.93 -13.01 10.48
CA SER A 142 1.00 -13.03 9.36
C SER A 142 0.49 -14.45 9.12
N ARG A 143 -0.83 -14.63 9.18
CA ARG A 143 -1.45 -15.95 8.92
C ARG A 143 -1.20 -16.45 7.50
N LEU A 144 -1.06 -15.51 6.55
CA LEU A 144 -0.92 -15.78 5.12
C LEU A 144 0.53 -16.12 4.73
N THR A 145 1.50 -15.38 5.25
CA THR A 145 2.92 -15.49 4.85
C THR A 145 3.79 -16.16 5.91
N LYS A 146 3.27 -16.39 7.11
CA LYS A 146 4.03 -16.88 8.29
C LYS A 146 5.22 -15.99 8.69
N THR A 147 5.31 -14.79 8.14
CA THR A 147 6.32 -13.80 8.47
C THR A 147 5.91 -13.00 9.72
N VAL A 148 6.90 -12.48 10.44
CA VAL A 148 6.68 -11.55 11.54
C VAL A 148 6.43 -10.17 10.95
N CYS A 149 5.31 -9.56 11.30
CA CYS A 149 4.93 -8.22 10.91
C CYS A 149 5.02 -7.29 12.12
N VAL A 150 5.63 -6.12 11.91
CA VAL A 150 5.83 -5.09 12.94
C VAL A 150 5.16 -3.80 12.48
N GLN A 151 4.31 -3.21 13.33
CA GLN A 151 3.51 -2.02 13.03
C GLN A 151 3.87 -0.88 13.99
N PRO A 152 4.97 -0.15 13.78
CA PRO A 152 5.44 0.87 14.72
C PRO A 152 4.46 2.04 14.91
N VAL A 153 3.60 2.28 13.91
CA VAL A 153 2.60 3.37 13.91
C VAL A 153 1.18 2.86 14.17
N PHE A 154 1.04 1.68 14.79
CA PHE A 154 -0.23 0.95 14.88
C PHE A 154 -1.37 1.76 15.53
N ASP A 155 -1.06 2.49 16.59
CA ASP A 155 -1.99 3.26 17.39
C ASP A 155 -2.09 4.73 16.97
N TRP A 156 -1.32 5.15 15.96
CA TRP A 156 -1.33 6.51 15.46
C TRP A 156 -2.61 6.83 14.70
N THR A 157 -3.10 8.04 14.92
CA THR A 157 -4.17 8.65 14.13
C THR A 157 -3.67 9.07 12.74
N ARG A 158 -4.60 9.44 11.85
CA ARG A 158 -4.27 10.09 10.57
C ARG A 158 -3.45 11.37 10.75
N ASN A 159 -3.79 12.18 11.74
CA ASN A 159 -3.14 13.46 11.95
C ASN A 159 -1.72 13.29 12.47
N GLN A 160 -1.48 12.34 13.38
CA GLN A 160 -0.12 12.01 13.84
C GLN A 160 0.77 11.55 12.68
N VAL A 161 0.27 10.66 11.81
CA VAL A 161 1.02 10.23 10.62
C VAL A 161 1.40 11.40 9.72
N VAL A 162 0.45 12.27 9.38
CA VAL A 162 0.73 13.40 8.48
C VAL A 162 1.64 14.43 9.14
N LYS A 163 1.45 14.71 10.43
CA LYS A 163 2.29 15.63 11.20
C LYS A 163 3.73 15.14 11.23
N TYR A 164 3.94 13.86 11.56
CA TYR A 164 5.26 13.26 11.64
C TYR A 164 6.01 13.30 10.31
N ILE A 165 5.33 13.03 9.19
CA ILE A 165 5.92 13.16 7.85
C ILE A 165 6.37 14.61 7.57
N ARG A 166 5.54 15.60 7.94
CA ARG A 166 5.87 17.02 7.77
C ARG A 166 7.01 17.50 8.66
N GLU A 167 7.09 16.99 9.88
CA GLU A 167 8.21 17.28 10.81
C GLU A 167 9.55 16.81 10.24
N HIS A 168 9.55 15.81 9.35
CA HIS A 168 10.71 15.36 8.58
C HIS A 168 10.95 16.16 7.29
N GLY A 169 10.23 17.26 7.08
CA GLY A 169 10.36 18.08 5.86
C GLY A 169 9.89 17.39 4.58
N LEU A 170 9.08 16.32 4.70
CA LEU A 170 8.54 15.57 3.57
C LEU A 170 7.06 15.88 3.33
N ASP A 171 6.66 15.77 2.07
CA ASP A 171 5.25 15.77 1.67
C ASP A 171 4.71 14.34 1.52
N ILE A 172 3.40 14.20 1.66
CA ILE A 172 2.73 12.95 1.28
C ILE A 172 2.66 12.80 -0.24
N ASN A 173 2.54 11.56 -0.70
CA ASN A 173 2.45 11.22 -2.11
C ASN A 173 1.43 12.10 -2.88
N PRO A 174 1.84 12.76 -3.98
CA PRO A 174 0.99 13.69 -4.72
C PRO A 174 -0.29 13.03 -5.27
N CYS A 175 -0.27 11.70 -5.50
CA CYS A 175 -1.45 10.94 -5.89
C CYS A 175 -2.60 11.08 -4.88
N TYR A 176 -2.35 11.34 -3.59
CA TYR A 176 -3.44 11.56 -2.63
C TYR A 176 -4.27 12.79 -2.97
N ARG A 177 -3.63 13.86 -3.48
CA ARG A 177 -4.32 15.07 -3.90
C ARG A 177 -5.10 14.85 -5.20
N ILE A 178 -4.55 14.09 -6.13
CA ILE A 178 -5.12 13.88 -7.47
C ILE A 178 -6.23 12.82 -7.42
N TYR A 179 -5.94 11.67 -6.83
CA TYR A 179 -6.78 10.47 -6.89
C TYR A 179 -7.41 10.09 -5.55
N GLY A 180 -7.06 10.77 -4.45
CA GLY A 180 -7.53 10.39 -3.10
C GLY A 180 -6.82 9.18 -2.48
N HIS A 181 -5.83 8.61 -3.16
CA HIS A 181 -5.03 7.47 -2.68
C HIS A 181 -3.58 7.55 -3.19
N SER A 182 -2.68 6.67 -2.73
CA SER A 182 -1.24 6.75 -3.02
C SER A 182 -0.81 6.38 -4.45
N GLY A 183 -1.75 6.09 -5.37
CA GLY A 183 -1.42 5.63 -6.72
C GLY A 183 -0.71 4.26 -6.83
N ASN A 184 -0.46 3.53 -5.73
CA ASN A 184 0.15 2.18 -5.83
C ASN A 184 -0.77 1.18 -6.56
N CYS A 185 -2.09 1.31 -6.38
CA CYS A 185 -3.09 0.62 -7.19
C CYS A 185 -4.09 1.65 -7.72
N MET A 186 -4.14 1.84 -9.03
CA MET A 186 -5.13 2.73 -9.67
C MET A 186 -6.50 2.07 -9.72
N PHE A 187 -6.57 0.80 -10.12
CA PHE A 187 -7.76 -0.03 -9.90
C PHE A 187 -7.62 -0.87 -8.62
N CYS A 188 -8.59 -0.75 -7.72
CA CYS A 188 -8.67 -1.53 -6.48
C CYS A 188 -10.12 -1.73 -6.02
N PRO A 189 -10.54 -2.97 -5.68
CA PRO A 189 -11.89 -3.20 -5.17
C PRO A 189 -12.13 -2.53 -3.80
N TYR A 190 -11.06 -2.21 -3.06
CA TYR A 190 -11.13 -1.56 -1.75
C TYR A 190 -11.23 -0.02 -1.81
N HIS A 191 -11.17 0.59 -2.99
CA HIS A 191 -11.30 2.04 -3.09
C HIS A 191 -12.70 2.51 -2.68
N ASP A 192 -12.74 3.61 -1.95
CA ASP A 192 -13.99 4.28 -1.60
C ASP A 192 -14.58 5.01 -2.83
N LYS A 193 -15.77 5.59 -2.66
CA LYS A 193 -16.46 6.29 -3.73
C LYS A 193 -15.63 7.44 -4.31
N LYS A 194 -14.99 8.24 -3.45
CA LYS A 194 -14.24 9.44 -3.84
C LYS A 194 -13.00 9.04 -4.66
N ALA A 195 -12.24 8.06 -4.18
CA ALA A 195 -11.06 7.54 -4.85
C ALA A 195 -11.36 7.00 -6.25
N ILE A 196 -12.47 6.26 -6.39
CA ILE A 196 -12.93 5.76 -7.69
C ILE A 196 -13.25 6.94 -8.61
N ILE A 197 -14.10 7.89 -8.18
CA ILE A 197 -14.50 9.00 -9.03
C ILE A 197 -13.28 9.80 -9.51
N LEU A 198 -12.38 10.18 -8.60
CA LEU A 198 -11.16 10.91 -8.95
C LEU A 198 -10.25 10.14 -9.91
N THR A 199 -10.12 8.82 -9.75
CA THR A 199 -9.38 7.96 -10.69
C THR A 199 -10.03 7.95 -12.08
N MET A 200 -11.36 7.91 -12.13
CA MET A 200 -12.12 7.84 -13.39
C MET A 200 -12.24 9.19 -14.13
N GLN A 201 -11.79 10.28 -13.51
CA GLN A 201 -11.64 11.59 -14.16
C GLN A 201 -10.36 11.69 -15.00
N ASP A 202 -9.34 10.87 -14.70
CA ASP A 202 -8.14 10.79 -15.52
C ASP A 202 -8.42 10.00 -16.80
N PRO A 203 -8.29 10.61 -18.01
CA PRO A 203 -8.66 9.95 -19.25
C PRO A 203 -7.90 8.65 -19.52
N TYR A 204 -6.61 8.59 -19.15
CA TYR A 204 -5.79 7.40 -19.36
C TYR A 204 -6.27 6.26 -18.46
N TRP A 205 -6.42 6.50 -17.15
CA TRP A 205 -6.88 5.47 -16.22
C TRP A 205 -8.31 5.07 -16.48
N ARG A 206 -9.18 6.02 -16.84
CA ARG A 206 -10.55 5.75 -17.25
C ARG A 206 -10.60 4.76 -18.41
N SER A 207 -9.91 5.10 -19.52
CA SER A 207 -9.89 4.27 -20.73
C SER A 207 -9.31 2.89 -20.43
N LYS A 208 -8.17 2.84 -19.74
CA LYS A 208 -7.48 1.60 -19.39
C LYS A 208 -8.33 0.69 -18.51
N ILE A 209 -8.98 1.24 -17.48
CA ILE A 209 -9.82 0.48 -16.56
C ILE A 209 -11.08 -0.02 -17.28
N LEU A 210 -11.87 0.88 -17.89
CA LEU A 210 -13.12 0.48 -18.55
C LEU A 210 -12.90 -0.51 -19.70
N GLY A 211 -11.82 -0.35 -20.47
CA GLY A 211 -11.48 -1.25 -21.57
C GLY A 211 -11.03 -2.65 -21.13
N ASN A 212 -10.71 -2.85 -19.85
CA ASN A 212 -10.24 -4.14 -19.32
C ASN A 212 -11.11 -4.72 -18.19
N LEU A 213 -12.16 -4.00 -17.76
CA LEU A 213 -13.05 -4.46 -16.71
C LEU A 213 -13.78 -5.74 -17.16
N TYR A 214 -13.56 -6.81 -16.41
CA TYR A 214 -14.21 -8.10 -16.61
C TYR A 214 -14.66 -8.66 -15.26
N ALA A 215 -15.78 -9.37 -15.26
CA ALA A 215 -16.35 -9.96 -14.05
C ALA A 215 -16.53 -11.46 -14.22
N ARG A 216 -16.07 -12.21 -13.21
CA ARG A 216 -16.28 -13.66 -13.12
C ARG A 216 -17.19 -13.99 -11.93
N GLY A 217 -18.45 -14.24 -12.23
CA GLY A 217 -19.49 -14.49 -11.23
C GLY A 217 -20.06 -13.22 -10.58
N ARG A 218 -21.09 -13.40 -9.74
CA ARG A 218 -21.92 -12.32 -9.19
C ARG A 218 -21.13 -11.27 -8.40
N ILE A 219 -20.30 -11.69 -7.43
CA ILE A 219 -19.60 -10.75 -6.54
C ILE A 219 -18.55 -9.91 -7.31
N SER A 220 -17.89 -10.54 -8.30
CA SER A 220 -16.97 -9.84 -9.20
C SER A 220 -17.72 -8.78 -10.02
N ARG A 221 -18.94 -9.10 -10.47
CA ARG A 221 -19.83 -8.19 -11.21
C ARG A 221 -20.25 -6.99 -10.38
N GLU A 222 -20.61 -7.16 -9.11
CA GLU A 222 -20.97 -6.05 -8.21
C GLU A 222 -19.84 -5.00 -8.11
N THR A 223 -18.59 -5.45 -8.01
CA THR A 223 -17.44 -4.53 -7.98
C THR A 223 -17.23 -3.85 -9.33
N MET A 224 -17.34 -4.59 -10.43
CA MET A 224 -17.23 -4.03 -11.78
C MET A 224 -18.31 -2.96 -12.03
N GLU A 225 -19.57 -3.27 -11.72
CA GLU A 225 -20.71 -2.36 -11.87
C GLU A 225 -20.56 -1.11 -11.00
N LYS A 226 -20.01 -1.23 -9.78
CA LYS A 226 -19.67 -0.08 -8.95
C LYS A 226 -18.72 0.86 -9.68
N TRP A 227 -17.65 0.35 -10.28
CA TRP A 227 -16.68 1.16 -11.04
C TRP A 227 -17.31 1.79 -12.29
N VAL A 228 -18.09 1.03 -13.06
CA VAL A 228 -18.79 1.55 -14.24
C VAL A 228 -19.78 2.65 -13.85
N LYS A 229 -20.58 2.45 -12.80
CA LYS A 229 -21.54 3.43 -12.29
C LYS A 229 -20.85 4.72 -11.84
N LEU A 230 -19.79 4.61 -11.05
CA LEU A 230 -19.06 5.76 -10.53
C LEU A 230 -18.23 6.48 -11.60
N SER A 231 -17.86 5.80 -12.69
CA SER A 231 -17.20 6.45 -13.82
C SER A 231 -18.06 7.53 -14.49
N LYS A 232 -19.38 7.51 -14.29
CA LYS A 232 -20.29 8.51 -14.85
C LYS A 232 -20.49 9.71 -13.92
N GLN A 233 -19.82 9.74 -12.76
CA GLN A 233 -19.98 10.77 -11.74
C GLN A 233 -18.75 11.67 -11.69
N THR A 234 -18.95 12.87 -11.16
CA THR A 234 -17.89 13.81 -10.78
C THR A 234 -18.01 14.10 -9.28
N VAL A 235 -16.90 14.47 -8.64
CA VAL A 235 -16.97 15.08 -7.32
C VAL A 235 -17.40 16.53 -7.49
N LEU A 236 -18.18 17.07 -6.55
CA LEU A 236 -18.41 18.51 -6.50
C LEU A 236 -17.06 19.22 -6.40
N GLU A 237 -16.84 20.23 -7.23
CA GLU A 237 -15.74 21.16 -7.02
C GLU A 237 -15.95 21.80 -5.65
N VAL A 238 -15.13 21.40 -4.68
CA VAL A 238 -15.03 22.17 -3.45
C VAL A 238 -14.25 23.41 -3.87
N VAL A 239 -14.99 24.50 -4.14
CA VAL A 239 -14.42 25.84 -4.28
C VAL A 239 -13.52 26.02 -3.06
N LYS A 240 -12.21 26.13 -3.33
CA LYS A 240 -11.20 26.31 -2.29
C LYS A 240 -11.21 27.74 -1.80
#